data_AF-A0A699JZQ7-F1
#
_entry.id   AF-A0A699JZQ7-F1
#
_cell.length_a   1.000
_cell.length_b   1.000
_cell.length_c   1.000
_cell.angle_alpha   90.00
_cell.angle_beta   90.00
_cell.angle_gamma   90.00
#
_symmetry.space_group_name_H-M   'P 1'
#
loop_
_entity.id
_entity.type
_entity.pdbx_description
1 polymer ?
#
loop_
_entity_poly.entity_id
_entity_poly.type
_entity_poly.pdbx_seq_one_letter_code
_entity_poly.pdbx_strand_id
1 'polypeptide(L)'
;MKRTGRDHDGRVIIVPLTTTEEHITVQRESKARTTLLHSIHDDHVADFYYMDDARDIWNAVKARFGGNVESKKMRKSMLKQEFSEFGISEAEGLHKRYDRMQKILSQLNQLKAKPEDEDINLKFLRA
;
A
#
# COMPACT_ATOMS: atom_id res chain seq x y z
N MET A 1 -30.15 -23.29 -12.00
CA MET A 1 -31.54 -22.79 -11.88
C MET A 1 -31.79 -21.83 -13.05
N LYS A 2 -32.60 -22.21 -14.04
CA LYS A 2 -32.90 -21.35 -15.22
C LYS A 2 -33.91 -20.28 -14.79
N ARG A 3 -33.65 -18.99 -15.07
CA ARG A 3 -34.64 -17.92 -14.86
C ARG A 3 -35.51 -17.78 -16.10
N THR A 4 -36.82 -17.90 -15.90
CA THR A 4 -37.84 -17.80 -16.95
C THR A 4 -38.55 -16.45 -16.87
N GLY A 5 -38.67 -15.74 -18.00
CA GLY A 5 -39.48 -14.54 -18.16
C GLY A 5 -40.73 -14.81 -19.02
N ARG A 6 -41.66 -13.85 -19.11
CA ARG A 6 -42.79 -13.88 -20.04
C ARG A 6 -42.72 -12.71 -21.02
N ASP A 7 -42.98 -12.96 -22.30
CA ASP A 7 -43.09 -11.90 -23.32
C ASP A 7 -44.48 -11.22 -23.28
N HIS A 8 -44.69 -10.25 -24.17
CA HIS A 8 -45.93 -9.46 -24.27
C HIS A 8 -47.17 -10.31 -24.62
N ASP A 9 -46.96 -11.51 -25.19
CA ASP A 9 -48.00 -12.49 -25.52
C ASP A 9 -48.13 -13.59 -24.45
N GLY A 10 -47.41 -13.45 -23.32
CA GLY A 10 -47.48 -14.35 -22.18
C GLY A 10 -46.71 -15.67 -22.33
N ARG A 11 -45.90 -15.85 -23.37
CA ARG A 11 -45.09 -17.06 -23.58
C ARG A 11 -43.87 -17.05 -22.68
N VAL A 12 -43.55 -18.20 -22.11
CA VAL A 12 -42.38 -18.38 -21.25
C VAL A 12 -41.12 -18.41 -22.12
N ILE A 13 -40.31 -17.36 -22.01
CA ILE A 13 -39.01 -17.27 -22.66
C ILE A 13 -37.90 -17.54 -21.64
N ILE A 14 -36.92 -18.32 -22.05
CA ILE A 14 -35.68 -18.50 -21.30
C ILE A 14 -34.90 -17.19 -21.46
N VAL A 15 -34.76 -16.44 -20.37
CA VAL A 15 -33.90 -15.25 -20.37
C VAL A 15 -32.47 -15.78 -20.57
N PRO A 16 -31.71 -15.29 -21.57
CA PRO A 16 -30.33 -15.71 -21.78
C PRO A 16 -29.54 -15.56 -20.48
N LEU A 17 -28.86 -16.65 -20.10
CA LEU A 17 -28.05 -16.73 -18.91
C LEU A 17 -26.82 -15.85 -19.10
N THR A 18 -26.87 -14.59 -18.66
CA THR A 18 -25.77 -13.59 -18.58
C THR A 18 -24.94 -13.46 -19.87
N THR A 19 -24.90 -12.27 -20.46
CA THR A 19 -24.18 -12.06 -21.74
C THR A 19 -22.68 -12.37 -21.60
N THR A 20 -22.01 -12.76 -22.70
CA THR A 20 -20.56 -13.01 -22.72
C THR A 20 -19.75 -11.82 -22.16
N GLU A 21 -20.24 -10.60 -22.38
CA GLU A 21 -19.64 -9.36 -21.88
C GLU A 21 -19.75 -9.21 -20.36
N GLU A 22 -20.90 -9.56 -19.77
CA GLU A 22 -21.07 -9.58 -18.31
C GLU A 22 -20.12 -10.58 -17.66
N HIS A 23 -19.98 -11.78 -18.23
CA HIS A 23 -19.05 -12.80 -17.72
C HIS A 23 -17.59 -12.32 -17.76
N ILE A 24 -17.17 -11.70 -18.86
CA ILE A 24 -15.82 -11.11 -18.98
C ILE A 24 -15.59 -10.02 -17.93
N THR A 25 -16.62 -9.20 -17.67
CA THR A 25 -16.54 -8.09 -16.71
C THR A 25 -16.39 -8.60 -15.28
N VAL A 26 -17.23 -9.56 -14.86
CA VAL A 26 -17.16 -10.21 -13.54
C VAL A 26 -15.81 -10.89 -13.32
N GLN A 27 -15.28 -11.56 -14.35
CA GLN A 27 -13.99 -12.24 -14.26
C GLN A 27 -12.83 -11.24 -14.06
N ARG A 28 -12.83 -10.11 -14.76
CA ARG A 28 -11.83 -9.06 -14.61
C ARG A 28 -11.87 -8.44 -13.20
N GLU A 29 -13.07 -8.18 -12.70
CA GLU A 29 -13.28 -7.64 -11.35
C GLU A 29 -12.75 -8.60 -10.28
N SER A 30 -13.12 -9.88 -10.35
CA SER A 30 -12.64 -10.91 -9.41
C SER A 30 -11.12 -11.03 -9.42
N LYS A 31 -10.49 -10.99 -10.60
CA LYS A 31 -9.03 -11.01 -10.74
C LYS A 31 -8.37 -9.77 -10.13
N ALA A 32 -8.96 -8.59 -10.34
CA ALA A 32 -8.46 -7.34 -9.78
C ALA A 32 -8.52 -7.37 -8.24
N ARG A 33 -9.66 -7.78 -7.66
CA ARG A 33 -9.83 -7.94 -6.21
C ARG A 33 -8.79 -8.88 -5.61
N THR A 34 -8.65 -10.08 -6.19
CA THR A 34 -7.71 -11.10 -5.72
C THR A 34 -6.26 -10.59 -5.77
N THR A 35 -5.87 -9.92 -6.86
CA THR A 35 -4.52 -9.36 -7.00
C THR A 35 -4.25 -8.26 -5.97
N LEU A 36 -5.24 -7.39 -5.71
CA LEU A 36 -5.11 -6.33 -4.71
C LEU A 36 -4.98 -6.90 -3.30
N LEU A 37 -5.83 -7.86 -2.92
CA LEU A 37 -5.77 -8.48 -1.59
C LEU A 37 -4.44 -9.21 -1.35
N HIS A 38 -3.92 -9.94 -2.35
CA HIS A 38 -2.60 -10.60 -2.25
C HIS A 38 -1.42 -9.64 -2.18
N SER A 39 -1.59 -8.37 -2.56
CA SER A 39 -0.54 -7.36 -2.46
C SER A 39 -0.45 -6.71 -1.06
N ILE A 40 -1.43 -7.00 -0.19
CA ILE A 40 -1.50 -6.49 1.18
C ILE A 40 -0.85 -7.52 2.10
N HIS A 41 -0.06 -7.07 3.08
CA HIS A 41 0.54 -7.94 4.07
C HIS A 41 -0.53 -8.67 4.89
N ASP A 42 -0.29 -9.93 5.26
CA ASP A 42 -1.27 -10.79 5.95
C ASP A 42 -1.81 -10.16 7.25
N ASP A 43 -0.99 -9.38 7.97
CA ASP A 43 -1.42 -8.68 9.20
C ASP A 43 -2.48 -7.58 8.96
N HIS A 44 -2.71 -7.19 7.72
CA HIS A 44 -3.61 -6.09 7.36
C HIS A 44 -4.73 -6.50 6.40
N VAL A 45 -4.64 -7.67 5.77
CA VAL A 45 -5.59 -8.07 4.72
C VAL A 45 -7.03 -8.21 5.24
N ALA A 46 -7.20 -8.59 6.52
CA ALA A 46 -8.50 -8.70 7.19
C ALA A 46 -9.34 -7.40 7.10
N ASP A 47 -8.67 -6.25 7.13
CA ASP A 47 -9.31 -4.94 7.08
C ASP A 47 -9.83 -4.56 5.68
N PHE A 48 -9.60 -5.41 4.66
CA PHE A 48 -10.01 -5.17 3.28
C PHE A 48 -10.91 -6.28 2.72
N TYR A 49 -11.00 -7.43 3.40
CA TYR A 49 -11.75 -8.60 2.93
C TYR A 49 -13.26 -8.35 2.78
N TYR A 50 -13.83 -7.42 3.55
CA TYR A 50 -15.26 -7.08 3.51
C TYR A 50 -15.66 -6.15 2.35
N MET A 51 -14.70 -5.67 1.55
CA MET A 51 -14.98 -4.72 0.48
C MET A 51 -15.31 -5.47 -0.81
N ASP A 52 -16.51 -5.28 -1.35
CA ASP A 52 -17.03 -6.05 -2.48
C ASP A 52 -16.39 -5.70 -3.84
N ASP A 53 -15.84 -4.50 -3.99
CA ASP A 53 -15.30 -3.99 -5.27
C ASP A 53 -13.79 -3.72 -5.20
N ALA A 54 -13.07 -4.04 -6.28
CA ALA A 54 -11.64 -3.79 -6.44
C ALA A 54 -11.32 -2.29 -6.35
N ARG A 55 -12.22 -1.44 -6.84
CA ARG A 55 -12.07 0.02 -6.77
C ARG A 55 -12.03 0.50 -5.32
N ASP A 56 -12.88 -0.06 -4.46
CA ASP A 56 -12.97 0.32 -3.06
C ASP A 56 -11.78 -0.19 -2.28
N ILE A 57 -11.36 -1.44 -2.52
CA ILE A 57 -10.10 -1.99 -1.99
C ILE A 57 -8.93 -1.08 -2.36
N TRP A 58 -8.80 -0.70 -3.63
CA TRP A 58 -7.73 0.19 -4.10
C TRP A 58 -7.75 1.56 -3.41
N ASN A 59 -8.93 2.16 -3.25
CA ASN A 59 -9.05 3.45 -2.59
C ASN A 59 -8.73 3.36 -1.10
N ALA A 60 -9.16 2.31 -0.40
CA ALA A 60 -8.83 2.09 1.00
C ALA A 60 -7.34 1.80 1.19
N VAL A 61 -6.73 1.00 0.31
CA VAL A 61 -5.28 0.73 0.32
C VAL A 61 -4.50 2.03 0.14
N LYS A 62 -4.87 2.88 -0.84
CA LYS A 62 -4.26 4.20 -1.00
C LYS A 62 -4.51 5.12 0.20
N ALA A 63 -5.71 5.10 0.76
CA ALA A 63 -6.04 5.93 1.91
C ALA A 63 -5.20 5.53 3.13
N ARG A 64 -4.99 4.24 3.36
CA ARG A 64 -4.21 3.72 4.49
C ARG A 64 -2.70 3.79 4.27
N PHE A 65 -2.22 3.32 3.12
CA PHE A 65 -0.81 3.11 2.83
C PHE A 65 -0.22 4.10 1.81
N GLY A 66 -1.06 4.77 1.02
CA GLY A 66 -0.67 5.66 -0.08
C GLY A 66 -0.16 7.04 0.36
N GLY A 67 0.60 7.11 1.46
CA GLY A 67 1.26 8.35 1.89
C GLY A 67 0.27 9.46 2.24
N ASN A 68 -0.78 9.13 2.98
CA ASN A 68 -1.64 10.11 3.65
C ASN A 68 -0.83 10.98 4.66
N VAL A 69 -1.43 12.07 5.15
CA VAL A 69 -0.75 13.04 6.03
C VAL A 69 -0.24 12.38 7.32
N GLU A 70 -1.06 11.52 7.93
CA GLU A 70 -0.71 10.85 9.20
C GLU A 70 0.38 9.80 9.01
N SER A 71 0.35 8.98 7.95
CA SER A 71 1.40 8.01 7.66
C SER A 71 2.71 8.69 7.29
N LYS A 72 2.67 9.82 6.58
CA LYS A 72 3.87 10.66 6.35
C LYS A 72 4.41 11.24 7.65
N LYS A 73 3.54 11.73 8.55
CA LYS A 73 3.94 12.27 9.85
C LYS A 73 4.55 11.20 10.75
N MET A 74 3.92 10.02 10.83
CA MET A 74 4.43 8.86 11.56
C MET A 74 5.79 8.41 11.03
N ARG A 75 5.92 8.22 9.70
CA ARG A 75 7.19 7.85 9.05
C ARG A 75 8.28 8.89 9.30
N LYS A 76 7.96 10.19 9.20
CA LYS A 76 8.88 11.29 9.51
C LYS A 76 9.35 11.22 10.97
N SER A 77 8.46 10.92 11.91
CA SER A 77 8.81 10.76 13.34
C SER A 77 9.74 9.58 13.57
N MET A 78 9.45 8.42 12.97
CA MET A 78 10.28 7.22 13.09
C MET A 78 11.69 7.46 12.53
N LEU A 79 11.81 8.07 11.35
CA LEU A 79 13.12 8.38 10.75
C LEU A 79 13.93 9.39 11.56
N LYS A 80 13.26 10.36 12.20
CA LYS A 80 13.93 11.29 13.13
C LYS A 80 14.44 10.56 14.36
N GLN A 81 13.68 9.60 14.88
CA GLN A 81 14.11 8.76 16.01
C GLN A 81 15.32 7.91 15.61
N GLU A 82 15.26 7.24 14.45
CA GLU A 82 16.37 6.43 13.93
C GLU A 82 17.64 7.26 13.71
N PHE A 83 17.50 8.49 13.21
CA PHE A 83 18.62 9.43 13.11
C PHE A 83 19.16 9.86 14.49
N SER A 84 18.27 10.08 15.46
CA SER A 84 18.64 10.46 16.82
C SER A 84 19.45 9.35 17.51
N GLU A 85 19.01 8.11 17.35
CA GLU A 85 19.60 6.89 17.90
C GLU A 85 20.77 6.33 17.06
N PHE A 86 21.14 7.02 15.98
CA PHE A 86 22.21 6.57 15.08
C PHE A 86 23.56 6.50 15.82
N GLY A 87 24.16 5.30 15.88
CA GLY A 87 25.41 5.01 16.58
C GLY A 87 26.22 3.85 15.97
N ILE A 88 27.45 3.61 16.50
CA ILE A 88 28.38 2.52 16.14
C ILE A 88 27.80 1.18 16.58
N SER A 89 27.79 0.22 15.66
CA SER A 89 27.91 -1.19 16.04
C SER A 89 29.40 -1.57 15.99
N GLU A 90 29.94 -2.20 17.05
CA GLU A 90 31.38 -2.51 17.19
C GLU A 90 31.97 -3.30 16.02
N ALA A 91 31.13 -4.02 15.26
CA ALA A 91 31.53 -4.80 14.08
C ALA A 91 31.25 -4.09 12.73
N GLU A 92 30.75 -2.86 12.73
CA GLU A 92 30.35 -2.13 11.52
C GLU A 92 31.49 -1.26 10.95
N GLY A 93 31.92 -1.58 9.73
CA GLY A 93 32.89 -0.76 8.99
C GLY A 93 32.31 0.57 8.49
N LEU A 94 33.20 1.54 8.25
CA LEU A 94 32.86 2.92 7.88
C LEU A 94 31.93 3.01 6.65
N HIS A 95 32.17 2.20 5.62
CA HIS A 95 31.35 2.21 4.40
C HIS A 95 29.90 1.85 4.69
N LYS A 96 29.67 0.77 5.45
CA LYS A 96 28.33 0.32 5.84
C LYS A 96 27.63 1.36 6.73
N ARG A 97 28.37 2.00 7.64
CA ARG A 97 27.84 3.12 8.43
C ARG A 97 27.39 4.27 7.54
N TYR A 98 28.22 4.67 6.57
CA TYR A 98 27.90 5.73 5.64
C TYR A 98 26.63 5.43 4.85
N ASP A 99 26.50 4.20 4.33
CA ASP A 99 25.32 3.78 3.57
C ASP A 99 24.04 3.86 4.41
N ARG A 100 24.09 3.43 5.69
CA ARG A 100 22.94 3.56 6.61
C ARG A 100 22.56 5.02 6.84
N MET A 101 23.54 5.89 7.09
CA MET A 101 23.30 7.32 7.28
C MET A 101 22.66 7.92 6.01
N GLN A 102 23.24 7.67 4.84
CA GLN A 102 22.71 8.17 3.56
C GLN A 102 21.30 7.68 3.29
N LYS A 103 20.98 6.43 3.65
CA LYS A 103 19.63 5.89 3.53
C LYS A 103 18.62 6.69 4.37
N ILE A 104 18.93 6.95 5.64
CA ILE A 104 18.07 7.74 6.54
C ILE A 104 17.89 9.16 6.00
N LEU A 105 18.98 9.82 5.60
CA LEU A 105 18.97 11.18 5.08
C LEU A 105 18.18 11.32 3.79
N SER A 106 18.33 10.36 2.87
CA SER A 106 17.57 10.32 1.61
C SER A 106 16.07 10.24 1.88
N GLN A 107 15.65 9.40 2.83
CA GLN A 107 14.25 9.26 3.22
C GLN A 107 13.71 10.51 3.94
N LEU A 108 14.50 11.14 4.82
CA LEU A 108 14.14 12.40 5.47
C LEU A 108 14.00 13.54 4.46
N ASN A 109 14.87 13.58 3.43
CA ASN A 109 14.80 14.60 2.38
C ASN A 109 13.51 14.51 1.56
N GLN A 110 13.09 13.30 1.19
CA GLN A 110 11.80 13.05 0.51
C GLN A 110 10.60 13.58 1.33
N LEU A 111 10.71 13.62 2.65
CA LEU A 111 9.69 14.12 3.58
C LEU A 111 9.90 15.59 4.00
N LYS A 112 10.79 16.32 3.30
CA LYS A 112 11.16 17.72 3.62
C LYS A 112 11.51 17.86 5.11
N ALA A 113 12.38 16.95 5.57
CA ALA A 113 12.74 16.77 6.97
C ALA A 113 14.24 16.56 7.17
N LYS A 114 15.05 16.85 6.14
CA LYS A 114 16.51 16.69 6.21
C LYS A 114 17.05 17.58 7.35
N PRO A 115 17.86 17.05 8.28
CA PRO A 115 18.57 17.85 9.27
C PRO A 115 19.59 18.78 8.61
N GLU A 116 20.09 19.75 9.37
CA GLU A 116 21.16 20.63 8.90
C GLU A 116 22.46 19.84 8.71
N ASP A 117 23.30 20.26 7.77
CA ASP A 117 24.54 19.53 7.46
C ASP A 117 25.49 19.48 8.67
N GLU A 118 25.47 20.49 9.53
CA GLU A 118 26.24 20.49 10.79
C GLU A 118 25.77 19.38 11.76
N ASP A 119 24.47 19.23 11.97
CA ASP A 119 23.90 18.16 12.81
C ASP A 119 24.22 16.77 12.26
N ILE A 120 24.19 16.62 10.93
CA ILE A 120 24.52 15.36 10.24
C ILE A 120 25.97 14.99 10.50
N ASN A 121 26.88 15.94 10.30
CA ASN A 121 28.31 15.73 10.51
C ASN A 121 28.59 15.38 11.99
N LEU A 122 28.00 16.14 12.91
CA LEU A 122 28.15 15.90 14.34
C LEU A 122 27.63 14.51 14.73
N LYS A 123 26.47 14.12 14.20
CA LYS A 123 25.90 12.79 14.46
C LYS A 123 26.80 11.71 13.91
N PHE A 124 27.28 11.82 12.67
CA PHE A 124 28.10 10.78 12.04
C PHE A 124 29.46 10.58 12.72
N LEU A 125 30.07 11.66 13.22
CA LEU A 125 31.37 11.63 13.89
C LEU A 125 31.28 11.17 15.36
N ARG A 126 30.16 11.44 16.04
CA ARG A 126 29.90 10.97 17.42
C ARG A 126 29.30 9.58 17.48
N ALA A 127 28.64 9.18 16.40
CA ALA A 127 27.96 7.90 16.27
C ALA A 127 28.91 6.80 16.63
#